data_AF-A0A1M6SFU0-F1
#
_entry.id   AF-A0A1M6SFU0-F1
#
_cell.length_a   1.000
_cell.length_b   1.000
_cell.length_c   1.000
_cell.angle_alpha   90.00
_cell.angle_beta   90.00
_cell.angle_gamma   90.00
#
_symmetry.space_group_name_H-M   'P 1'
#
loop_
_entity.id
_entity.type
_entity.pdbx_description
1 polymer ?
#
loop_
_entity_poly.entity_id
_entity_poly.type
_entity_poly.pdbx_seq_one_letter_code
_entity_poly.pdbx_strand_id
1 'polypeptide(L)'
;MSTITNGKLEDYAFLSNLYIDESYPKPLVCRAKAILDRLCLQLETNPPADLQEFYKRTHAATLEFNDLEEDFEEQGCEIDSTARENILSDLLTIAKAYGYPNADPEELISPREW
;
A
#
# COMPACT_ATOMS: atom_id res chain seq x y z
N MET A 1 8.36 -0.50 19.11
CA MET A 1 7.79 -0.80 17.78
C MET A 1 6.35 -0.34 17.84
N SER A 2 5.95 0.60 16.98
CA SER A 2 4.55 1.02 16.91
C SER A 2 3.78 0.01 16.06
N THR A 3 2.61 -0.39 16.53
CA THR A 3 1.70 -1.30 15.82
C THR A 3 0.47 -0.51 15.35
N ILE A 4 -0.17 -0.97 14.28
CA ILE A 4 -1.42 -0.38 13.78
C ILE A 4 -2.49 -0.61 14.86
N THR A 5 -3.20 0.44 15.25
CA THR A 5 -4.23 0.40 16.31
C THR A 5 -5.66 0.50 15.78
N ASN A 6 -5.83 0.81 14.49
CA ASN A 6 -7.12 0.77 13.82
C ASN A 6 -7.66 -0.67 13.82
N GLY A 7 -8.73 -0.95 14.57
CA GLY A 7 -9.28 -2.30 14.73
C GLY A 7 -9.79 -2.97 13.45
N LYS A 8 -9.92 -2.24 12.33
CA LYS A 8 -10.18 -2.85 11.01
C LYS A 8 -8.92 -3.37 10.33
N LEU A 9 -7.76 -2.88 10.74
CA LEU A 9 -6.46 -3.11 10.10
C LEU A 9 -5.45 -3.82 11.00
N GLU A 10 -5.68 -3.91 12.32
CA GLU A 10 -4.77 -4.53 13.31
C GLU A 10 -4.30 -5.93 12.87
N ASP A 11 -5.22 -6.76 12.37
CA ASP A 11 -4.95 -8.12 11.88
C ASP A 11 -5.14 -8.25 10.35
N TYR A 12 -5.18 -7.13 9.61
CA TYR A 12 -5.43 -7.18 8.17
C TYR A 12 -4.20 -7.70 7.41
N ALA A 13 -4.42 -8.76 6.62
CA ALA A 13 -3.38 -9.40 5.83
C ALA A 13 -3.14 -8.65 4.51
N PHE A 14 -2.36 -7.57 4.59
CA PHE A 14 -1.87 -6.83 3.42
C PHE A 14 -1.09 -7.73 2.44
N LEU A 15 -1.29 -7.47 1.15
CA LEU A 15 -0.65 -8.15 0.02
C LEU A 15 -0.85 -9.68 0.05
N SER A 16 -1.98 -10.13 0.59
CA SER A 16 -2.27 -11.55 0.78
C SER A 16 -2.10 -12.40 -0.48
N ASN A 17 -2.47 -11.89 -1.66
CA ASN A 17 -2.29 -12.63 -2.91
C ASN A 17 -0.80 -12.84 -3.24
N LEU A 18 0.03 -11.80 -3.09
CA LEU A 18 1.48 -11.87 -3.34
C LEU A 18 2.20 -12.75 -2.30
N TYR A 19 1.68 -12.79 -1.07
CA TYR A 19 2.20 -13.71 -0.05
C TYR A 19 1.86 -15.16 -0.35
N ILE A 20 0.73 -15.46 -0.99
CA ILE A 20 0.34 -16.82 -1.37
C ILE A 20 1.07 -17.27 -2.64
N ASP A 21 1.27 -16.37 -3.59
CA ASP A 21 1.87 -16.69 -4.88
C ASP A 21 3.41 -16.81 -4.76
N GLU A 22 3.94 -18.00 -5.03
CA GLU A 22 5.38 -18.32 -4.90
C GLU A 22 6.26 -17.64 -5.97
N SER A 23 5.66 -17.09 -7.03
CA SER A 23 6.39 -16.36 -8.07
C SER A 23 6.92 -15.01 -7.61
N TYR A 24 6.34 -14.41 -6.56
CA TYR A 24 6.83 -13.15 -5.98
C TYR A 24 7.91 -13.39 -4.92
N PRO A 25 9.06 -12.71 -5.01
CA PRO A 25 10.12 -12.80 -4.01
C PRO A 25 9.64 -12.32 -2.62
N LYS A 26 9.51 -13.24 -1.66
CA LYS A 26 8.99 -12.93 -0.31
C LYS A 26 9.72 -11.78 0.41
N PRO A 27 11.04 -11.61 0.30
CA PRO A 27 11.72 -10.45 0.86
C PRO A 27 11.21 -9.11 0.30
N LEU A 28 10.86 -9.04 -0.99
CA LEU A 28 10.31 -7.84 -1.62
C LEU A 28 8.85 -7.63 -1.26
N VAL A 29 8.04 -8.70 -1.19
CA VAL A 29 6.66 -8.62 -0.70
C VAL A 29 6.62 -8.09 0.75
N CYS A 30 7.57 -8.49 1.60
CA CYS A 30 7.70 -7.92 2.94
C CYS A 30 8.02 -6.43 2.95
N ARG A 31 8.85 -5.95 2.02
CA ARG A 31 9.17 -4.51 1.89
C ARG A 31 7.97 -3.72 1.37
N ALA A 32 7.26 -4.26 0.39
CA ALA A 32 5.99 -3.74 -0.11
C ALA A 32 4.96 -3.61 1.03
N LYS A 33 4.79 -4.65 1.85
CA LYS A 33 3.92 -4.58 3.04
C LYS A 33 4.36 -3.49 4.02
N ALA A 34 5.66 -3.34 4.24
CA ALA A 34 6.19 -2.32 5.14
C ALA A 34 5.91 -0.88 4.67
N ILE A 35 5.69 -0.64 3.37
CA ILE A 35 5.18 0.64 2.85
C ILE A 35 3.76 0.88 3.37
N LEU A 36 2.86 -0.10 3.22
CA LEU A 36 1.47 0.00 3.68
C LEU A 36 1.36 0.12 5.20
N ASP A 37 2.18 -0.62 5.95
CA ASP A 37 2.23 -0.51 7.41
C ASP A 37 2.65 0.89 7.85
N ARG A 38 3.70 1.46 7.20
CA ARG A 38 4.16 2.82 7.49
C ARG A 38 3.10 3.87 7.16
N LEU A 39 2.39 3.72 6.04
CA LEU A 39 1.27 4.58 5.70
C LEU A 39 0.22 4.58 6.83
N CYS A 40 -0.19 3.41 7.31
CA CYS A 40 -1.15 3.29 8.42
C CYS A 40 -0.65 4.00 9.68
N LEU A 41 0.59 3.74 10.09
CA LEU A 41 1.19 4.36 11.28
C LEU A 41 1.29 5.88 11.15
N GLN A 42 1.59 6.41 9.96
CA GLN A 42 1.60 7.84 9.70
C GLN A 42 0.19 8.46 9.81
N LEU A 43 -0.83 7.78 9.28
CA LEU A 43 -2.23 8.22 9.37
C LEU A 43 -2.74 8.23 10.82
N GLU A 44 -2.30 7.28 11.65
CA GLU A 44 -2.65 7.26 13.08
C GLU A 44 -1.92 8.35 13.87
N THR A 45 -0.64 8.57 13.57
CA THR A 45 0.20 9.53 14.31
C THR A 45 -0.12 10.98 13.93
N ASN A 46 -0.43 11.22 12.65
CA ASN A 46 -0.75 12.54 12.12
C ASN A 46 -1.89 12.42 11.09
N PRO A 47 -3.15 12.35 11.58
CA PRO A 47 -4.31 12.22 10.72
C PRO A 47 -4.39 13.37 9.71
N PRO A 48 -4.65 13.08 8.42
CA PRO A 48 -4.83 14.12 7.41
C PRO A 48 -6.07 14.97 7.72
N ALA A 49 -6.01 16.27 7.41
CA ALA A 49 -7.12 17.19 7.64
C ALA A 49 -8.31 16.93 6.71
N ASP A 50 -8.04 16.43 5.50
CA ASP A 50 -9.04 16.18 4.46
C ASP A 50 -8.59 15.08 3.48
N LEU A 51 -9.44 14.80 2.50
CA LEU A 51 -9.19 13.79 1.47
C LEU A 51 -7.99 14.14 0.57
N GLN A 52 -7.71 15.42 0.33
CA GLN A 52 -6.59 15.85 -0.51
C GLN A 52 -5.26 15.61 0.21
N GLU A 53 -5.19 15.87 1.51
CA GLU A 53 -4.03 15.50 2.31
C GLU A 53 -3.87 13.99 2.45
N PHE A 54 -4.97 13.23 2.53
CA PHE A 54 -4.92 11.78 2.49
C PHE A 54 -4.32 11.26 1.17
N TYR A 55 -4.72 11.80 0.01
CA TYR A 55 -4.11 11.41 -1.27
C TYR A 55 -2.61 11.68 -1.32
N LYS A 56 -2.13 12.80 -0.76
CA LYS A 56 -0.68 13.03 -0.66
C LYS A 56 0.06 11.95 0.13
N ARG A 57 -0.58 11.35 1.14
CA ARG A 57 -0.02 10.22 1.89
C ARG A 57 0.03 8.95 1.03
N THR A 58 -1.04 8.66 0.28
CA THR A 58 -1.06 7.48 -0.60
C THR A 58 -0.11 7.65 -1.78
N HIS A 59 0.00 8.85 -2.34
CA HIS A 59 0.99 9.20 -3.37
C HIS A 59 2.41 8.94 -2.92
N ALA A 60 2.77 9.35 -1.69
CA ALA A 60 4.09 9.06 -1.14
C ALA A 60 4.34 7.55 -1.04
N ALA A 61 3.35 6.77 -0.60
CA ALA A 61 3.45 5.31 -0.59
C ALA A 61 3.57 4.73 -2.01
N THR A 62 2.81 5.23 -2.98
CA THR A 62 2.88 4.80 -4.38
C THR A 62 4.25 5.08 -5.01
N LEU A 63 4.86 6.23 -4.70
CA LEU A 63 6.23 6.54 -5.13
C LEU A 63 7.24 5.54 -4.55
N GLU A 64 7.10 5.15 -3.27
CA GLU A 64 7.94 4.09 -2.70
C GLU A 64 7.72 2.72 -3.38
N PHE A 65 6.52 2.46 -3.94
CA PHE A 65 6.29 1.27 -4.76
C PHE A 65 6.97 1.38 -6.13
N ASN A 66 7.00 2.56 -6.75
CA ASN A 66 7.75 2.75 -7.99
C ASN A 66 9.24 2.49 -7.77
N ASP A 67 9.81 3.02 -6.68
CA ASP A 67 11.22 2.75 -6.32
C ASP A 67 11.47 1.26 -6.07
N LEU A 68 10.48 0.53 -5.53
CA LEU A 68 10.59 -0.91 -5.26
C LEU A 68 10.48 -1.75 -6.54
N GLU A 69 9.92 -1.23 -7.63
CA GLU A 69 9.77 -1.95 -8.90
C GLU A 69 11.14 -2.36 -9.46
N GLU A 70 12.14 -1.48 -9.38
CA GLU A 70 13.51 -1.78 -9.81
C GLU A 70 14.06 -3.04 -9.11
N ASP A 71 13.78 -3.22 -7.82
CA ASP A 71 14.22 -4.40 -7.07
C ASP A 71 13.46 -5.67 -7.47
N PHE A 72 12.19 -5.55 -7.87
CA PHE A 72 11.43 -6.68 -8.43
C PHE A 72 12.03 -7.10 -9.77
N GLU A 73 12.33 -6.14 -10.65
CA GLU A 73 12.94 -6.37 -11.96
C GLU A 73 14.31 -7.05 -11.84
N GLU A 74 15.15 -6.62 -10.89
CA GLU A 74 16.45 -7.25 -10.60
C GLU A 74 16.33 -8.73 -10.20
N GLN A 75 15.18 -9.14 -9.65
CA GLN A 75 14.87 -10.53 -9.28
C GLN A 75 14.08 -11.28 -10.38
N GLY A 76 13.89 -10.68 -11.57
CA GLY A 76 13.12 -11.26 -12.66
C GLY A 76 11.62 -11.32 -12.39
N CYS A 77 11.12 -10.38 -11.58
CA CYS A 77 9.71 -10.20 -11.24
C CYS A 77 9.30 -8.75 -11.60
N GLU A 78 8.02 -8.43 -11.50
CA GLU A 78 7.46 -7.10 -11.85
C GLU A 78 6.24 -6.83 -10.95
N ILE A 79 5.88 -5.57 -10.72
CA ILE A 79 4.56 -5.16 -10.26
C ILE A 79 3.61 -5.29 -11.46
N ASP A 80 3.25 -6.54 -11.75
CA ASP A 80 2.29 -6.92 -12.78
C ASP A 80 0.83 -6.64 -12.36
N SER A 81 -0.15 -6.91 -13.23
CA SER A 81 -1.57 -6.67 -12.94
C SER A 81 -2.05 -7.25 -11.60
N THR A 82 -1.53 -8.41 -11.18
CA THR A 82 -1.91 -9.04 -9.92
C THR A 82 -1.37 -8.24 -8.73
N ALA A 83 -0.11 -7.81 -8.80
CA ALA A 83 0.48 -6.93 -7.79
C ALA A 83 -0.28 -5.61 -7.69
N ARG A 84 -0.59 -4.99 -8.84
CA ARG A 84 -1.33 -3.71 -8.93
C ARG A 84 -2.70 -3.78 -8.29
N GLU A 85 -3.47 -4.81 -8.63
CA GLU A 85 -4.81 -5.03 -8.09
C GLU A 85 -4.76 -5.23 -6.57
N ASN A 86 -3.77 -5.99 -6.06
CA ASN A 86 -3.65 -6.19 -4.62
C ASN A 86 -3.26 -4.89 -3.90
N ILE A 87 -2.29 -4.13 -4.41
CA ILE A 87 -1.87 -2.84 -3.84
C ILE A 87 -3.06 -1.87 -3.80
N LEU A 88 -3.80 -1.74 -4.91
CA LEU A 88 -4.96 -0.84 -4.97
C LEU A 88 -6.08 -1.29 -4.01
N SER A 89 -6.37 -2.59 -3.94
CA SER A 89 -7.36 -3.14 -3.01
C SER A 89 -7.01 -2.83 -1.55
N ASP A 90 -5.73 -2.95 -1.19
CA ASP A 90 -5.25 -2.65 0.15
C ASP A 90 -5.34 -1.16 0.46
N LEU A 91 -4.96 -0.28 -0.48
CA LEU A 91 -5.10 1.18 -0.33
C LEU A 91 -6.57 1.61 -0.19
N LEU A 92 -7.49 0.98 -0.92
CA LEU A 92 -8.93 1.21 -0.77
C LEU A 92 -9.44 0.77 0.61
N THR A 93 -8.90 -0.33 1.14
CA THR A 93 -9.23 -0.80 2.49
C THR A 93 -8.72 0.17 3.56
N ILE A 94 -7.49 0.66 3.40
CA ILE A 94 -6.90 1.73 4.24
C ILE A 94 -7.77 2.99 4.19
N ALA A 95 -8.14 3.47 3.00
CA ALA A 95 -8.99 4.64 2.84
C ALA A 95 -10.32 4.50 3.59
N LYS A 96 -11.01 3.37 3.43
CA LYS A 96 -12.25 3.07 4.17
C LYS A 96 -12.04 2.98 5.68
N ALA A 97 -10.91 2.44 6.13
CA ALA A 97 -10.60 2.28 7.54
C ALA A 97 -10.35 3.63 8.24
N TYR A 98 -9.76 4.60 7.52
CA TYR A 98 -9.45 5.93 8.03
C TYR A 98 -10.48 7.02 7.65
N GLY A 99 -11.67 6.63 7.20
CA GLY A 99 -12.80 7.56 7.04
C GLY A 99 -13.00 8.15 5.65
N TYR A 100 -12.32 7.61 4.63
CA TYR A 100 -12.42 8.02 3.23
C TYR A 100 -13.04 6.93 2.34
N PRO A 101 -14.31 6.52 2.57
CA PRO A 101 -14.91 5.38 1.86
C PRO A 101 -15.17 5.64 0.37
N ASN A 102 -15.18 6.90 -0.05
CA ASN A 102 -15.41 7.34 -1.42
C ASN A 102 -14.13 7.87 -2.09
N ALA A 103 -12.96 7.49 -1.59
CA ALA A 103 -11.70 7.83 -2.25
C ALA A 103 -11.70 7.25 -3.67
N ASP A 104 -11.24 8.05 -4.63
CA ASP A 104 -11.11 7.67 -6.02
C ASP A 104 -9.95 6.67 -6.16
N PRO A 105 -10.21 5.44 -6.65
CA PRO A 105 -9.17 4.44 -6.85
C PRO A 105 -8.01 4.94 -7.70
N GLU A 106 -8.26 5.69 -8.77
CA GLU A 106 -7.20 6.18 -9.66
C GLU A 106 -6.36 7.25 -8.98
N GLU A 107 -6.98 8.09 -8.14
CA GLU A 107 -6.27 9.14 -7.42
C GLU A 107 -5.40 8.56 -6.30
N LEU A 108 -5.80 7.46 -5.64
CA LEU A 108 -4.99 6.82 -4.59
C LEU A 108 -3.58 6.46 -5.06
N ILE A 109 -3.48 6.03 -6.32
CA ILE A 109 -2.26 5.52 -6.97
C ILE A 109 -1.86 6.39 -8.17
N SER A 110 -2.26 7.67 -8.16
CA SER A 110 -2.04 8.60 -9.28
C SER A 110 -0.58 8.67 -9.78
N PRO A 111 0.46 8.68 -8.91
CA PRO A 111 1.85 8.78 -9.37
C PRO A 111 2.48 7.42 -9.71
N ARG A 112 1.70 6.34 -9.87
CA ARG A 112 2.24 5.02 -10.21
C ARG A 112 2.92 5.03 -11.57
N GLU A 113 4.04 4.32 -11.69
CA GLU A 113 4.74 4.10 -12.97
C GLU A 113 4.65 2.64 -13.45
N TRP A 114 4.14 1.76 -12.60
CA TRP A 114 3.81 0.37 -12.93
C TRP A 114 2.53 0.27 -13.76
#